data_AF-A0A7J6GW60-F1
#
_entry.id   AF-A0A7J6GW60-F1
#
_cell.length_a   1.000
_cell.length_b   1.000
_cell.length_c   1.000
_cell.angle_alpha   90.00
_cell.angle_beta   90.00
_cell.angle_gamma   90.00
#
_symmetry.space_group_name_H-M   'P 1'
#
loop_
_entity.id
_entity.type
_entity.pdbx_description
1 polymer ?
#
loop_
_entity_poly.entity_id
_entity_poly.type
_entity_poly.pdbx_seq_one_letter_code
_entity_poly.pdbx_strand_id
1 'polypeptide(L)'
;MENLLSTKLLLGELKVVPESYILPPEDRPGITKIPLCDTIPVIDLKLKGQPHHQLVHQIIHASKEFGFFQIPIEEKAKFLSDDPLKSCKIFTSIDYPNEDVHYWRDALRHPCHPLHQHIQFWPQNPPQYRDVVGAYTVEVRKLSMIRA
;
A
#
# COMPACT_ATOMS: atom_id res chain seq x y z
N MET A 1 -4.74 -11.28 -13.18
CA MET A 1 -5.76 -10.33 -12.64
C MET A 1 -6.44 -10.86 -11.38
N GLU A 2 -6.48 -12.19 -11.19
CA GLU A 2 -7.25 -12.86 -10.12
C GLU A 2 -6.58 -12.94 -8.73
N ASN A 3 -5.39 -12.35 -8.51
CA ASN A 3 -4.59 -12.63 -7.31
C ASN A 3 -4.52 -11.49 -6.29
N LEU A 4 -5.15 -10.35 -6.56
CA LEU A 4 -5.25 -9.29 -5.56
C LEU A 4 -6.45 -9.58 -4.64
N LEU A 5 -6.20 -9.88 -3.36
CA LEU A 5 -7.29 -10.05 -2.39
C LEU A 5 -8.06 -8.75 -2.14
N SER A 6 -7.39 -7.61 -2.30
CA SER A 6 -8.05 -6.30 -2.27
C SER A 6 -9.16 -6.21 -3.33
N THR A 7 -8.91 -6.70 -4.55
CA THR A 7 -9.91 -6.76 -5.62
C THR A 7 -11.04 -7.72 -5.29
N LYS A 8 -10.70 -8.94 -4.83
CA LYS A 8 -11.71 -9.93 -4.43
C LYS A 8 -12.59 -9.46 -3.27
N LEU A 9 -12.03 -8.68 -2.34
CA LEU A 9 -12.77 -8.06 -1.25
C LEU A 9 -13.72 -6.97 -1.77
N LEU A 10 -13.24 -6.10 -2.67
CA LEU A 10 -14.06 -5.04 -3.27
C LEU A 10 -15.21 -5.60 -4.12
N LEU A 11 -15.00 -6.73 -4.79
CA LEU A 11 -16.02 -7.42 -5.57
C LEU A 11 -16.99 -8.25 -4.71
N GLY A 12 -16.79 -8.31 -3.39
CA GLY A 12 -17.64 -9.09 -2.47
C GLY A 12 -17.46 -10.61 -2.59
N GLU A 13 -16.40 -11.05 -3.27
CA GLU A 13 -16.10 -12.47 -3.51
C GLU A 13 -15.44 -13.12 -2.27
N LEU A 14 -14.85 -12.32 -1.39
CA LEU A 14 -14.28 -12.75 -0.11
C LEU A 14 -15.25 -12.52 1.05
N LYS A 15 -15.73 -13.61 1.64
CA LYS A 15 -16.56 -13.58 2.86
C LYS A 15 -15.77 -13.80 4.15
N VAL A 16 -14.61 -14.44 4.06
CA VAL A 16 -13.73 -14.80 5.17
C VAL A 16 -12.28 -14.60 4.74
N VAL A 17 -11.42 -14.20 5.67
CA VAL A 17 -9.98 -14.10 5.44
C VAL A 17 -9.41 -15.52 5.24
N PRO A 18 -8.69 -15.82 4.14
CA PRO A 18 -8.13 -17.15 3.95
C PRO A 18 -7.09 -17.48 5.02
N GLU A 19 -6.95 -18.77 5.34
CA GLU A 19 -6.02 -19.23 6.38
C GLU A 19 -4.57 -18.79 6.13
N SER A 20 -4.15 -18.75 4.86
CA SER A 20 -2.83 -18.28 4.46
C SER A 20 -2.57 -16.79 4.76
N TYR A 21 -3.56 -16.02 5.21
CA TYR A 21 -3.41 -14.62 5.63
C TYR A 21 -3.54 -14.44 7.16
N ILE A 22 -3.71 -15.53 7.90
CA ILE A 22 -3.89 -15.50 9.36
C ILE A 22 -2.54 -15.77 10.01
N LEU A 23 -1.98 -14.77 10.69
CA LEU A 23 -0.74 -14.93 11.45
C LEU A 23 -0.87 -16.02 12.53
N PRO A 24 0.20 -16.78 12.83
CA PRO A 24 0.25 -17.69 13.96
C PRO A 24 0.00 -16.93 15.27
N PRO A 25 -0.65 -17.55 16.28
CA PRO A 25 -0.95 -16.89 17.56
C PRO A 25 0.22 -16.15 18.20
N GLU A 26 1.44 -16.69 18.07
CA GLU A 26 2.70 -16.16 18.57
C GLU A 26 3.16 -14.87 17.88
N ASP A 27 2.81 -14.70 16.60
CA ASP A 27 3.18 -13.54 15.78
C ASP A 27 2.08 -12.48 15.74
N ARG A 28 0.90 -12.79 16.29
CA ARG A 28 -0.20 -11.82 16.36
C ARG A 28 0.18 -10.70 17.32
N PRO A 29 -0.05 -9.43 16.95
CA PRO A 29 0.11 -8.33 17.88
C PRO A 29 -0.80 -8.58 19.08
N GLY A 30 -0.19 -8.72 20.26
CA GLY A 30 -0.92 -8.87 21.51
C GLY A 30 -1.73 -7.61 21.85
N ILE A 31 -2.47 -7.64 22.96
CA ILE A 31 -3.18 -6.47 23.49
C ILE A 31 -2.17 -5.57 24.19
N THR A 32 -1.24 -4.99 23.45
CA THR A 32 -0.27 -4.03 23.97
C THR A 32 -0.88 -2.64 23.87
N LYS A 33 -0.97 -1.93 24.99
CA LYS A 33 -1.35 -0.51 24.99
C LYS A 33 -0.24 0.28 24.32
N ILE A 34 -0.43 0.64 23.06
CA ILE A 34 0.48 1.51 22.32
C ILE A 34 0.28 2.94 22.86
N PRO A 35 1.33 3.67 23.26
CA PRO A 35 1.19 5.07 23.62
C PRO A 35 0.64 5.85 22.43
N LEU A 36 -0.43 6.60 22.67
CA LEU A 36 -1.07 7.44 21.68
C LEU A 36 -0.07 8.54 21.26
N CYS A 37 0.22 8.59 19.97
CA CYS A 37 0.98 9.69 19.37
C CYS A 37 0.01 10.82 19.05
N ASP A 38 0.23 12.00 19.65
CA ASP A 38 -0.67 13.16 19.53
C ASP A 38 -0.75 13.74 18.11
N THR A 39 0.10 13.28 17.19
CA THR A 39 0.22 13.80 15.83
C THR A 39 -0.66 13.06 14.81
N ILE A 40 -1.18 11.87 15.14
CA ILE A 40 -1.96 11.05 14.21
C ILE A 40 -3.44 11.10 14.62
N PRO A 41 -4.36 11.52 13.73
CA PRO A 41 -5.78 11.56 14.06
C PRO A 41 -6.31 10.14 14.34
N VAL A 42 -6.93 9.98 15.52
CA VAL A 42 -7.55 8.71 15.93
C VAL A 42 -8.95 8.64 15.34
N ILE A 43 -9.16 7.70 14.41
CA ILE A 43 -10.49 7.42 13.85
C ILE A 43 -11.15 6.31 14.66
N ASP A 44 -12.23 6.65 15.38
CA ASP A 44 -13.01 5.67 16.14
C ASP A 44 -13.88 4.83 15.17
N LEU A 45 -13.50 3.57 14.98
CA LEU A 45 -14.24 2.61 14.15
C LEU A 45 -15.50 2.06 14.85
N LYS A 46 -15.72 2.37 16.14
CA LYS A 46 -16.82 1.89 16.96
C LYS A 46 -17.90 2.95 17.19
N LEU A 47 -18.13 3.85 16.24
CA LEU A 47 -19.22 4.81 16.32
C LEU A 47 -20.58 4.08 16.26
N LYS A 48 -21.06 3.63 17.42
CA LYS A 48 -22.41 3.12 17.60
C LYS A 48 -23.41 4.23 17.22
N GLY A 49 -24.21 3.99 16.19
CA GLY A 49 -25.36 4.83 15.84
C GLY A 49 -25.14 5.89 14.75
N GLN A 50 -23.98 5.95 14.10
CA GLN A 50 -23.75 6.85 12.95
C GLN A 50 -23.80 6.05 11.62
N PRO A 51 -24.34 6.61 10.52
CA PRO A 51 -24.37 5.93 9.23
C PRO A 51 -22.96 5.70 8.69
N HIS A 52 -22.67 4.47 8.25
CA HIS A 52 -21.36 4.01 7.75
C HIS A 52 -20.70 4.96 6.73
N HIS A 53 -21.49 5.72 5.97
CA HIS A 53 -20.98 6.68 4.98
C HIS A 53 -20.13 7.81 5.61
N GLN A 54 -20.46 8.28 6.81
CA GLN A 54 -19.72 9.35 7.48
C GLN A 54 -18.34 8.89 7.96
N LEU A 55 -18.24 7.65 8.44
CA LEU A 55 -16.96 7.04 8.82
C LEU A 55 -16.04 6.89 7.61
N VAL A 56 -16.57 6.41 6.49
CA VAL A 56 -15.83 6.32 5.22
C VAL A 56 -15.34 7.70 4.78
N HIS A 57 -16.17 8.73 4.90
CA HIS A 57 -15.78 10.10 4.56
C HIS A 57 -14.66 10.63 5.45
N GLN A 58 -14.69 10.36 6.76
CA GLN A 58 -13.62 10.75 7.70
C GLN A 58 -12.30 10.05 7.37
N ILE A 59 -12.34 8.75 7.06
CA ILE A 59 -11.15 7.98 6.63
C ILE A 59 -10.58 8.55 5.33
N ILE A 60 -11.43 8.84 4.34
CA ILE A 60 -11.01 9.43 3.07
C ILE A 60 -10.44 10.84 3.27
N HIS A 61 -11.06 11.66 4.12
CA HIS A 61 -10.61 13.02 4.36
C HIS A 61 -9.26 13.05 5.10
N ALA A 62 -9.11 12.29 6.19
CA ALA A 62 -7.83 12.13 6.85
C ALA A 62 -6.77 11.56 5.89
N SER A 63 -7.12 10.55 5.09
CA SER A 63 -6.23 10.03 4.05
C SER A 63 -5.78 11.15 3.10
N LYS A 64 -6.70 11.97 2.58
CA LYS A 64 -6.37 13.08 1.66
C LYS A 64 -5.49 14.17 2.30
N GLU A 65 -5.82 14.61 3.51
CA GLU A 65 -5.08 15.66 4.23
C GLU A 65 -3.66 15.20 4.59
N PHE A 66 -3.48 13.92 4.91
CA PHE A 66 -2.18 13.34 5.29
C PHE A 66 -1.45 12.63 4.14
N GLY A 67 -1.87 12.84 2.88
CA GLY A 67 -1.10 12.46 1.68
C GLY A 67 -1.39 11.08 1.08
N PHE A 68 -2.45 10.42 1.49
CA PHE A 68 -2.95 9.18 0.87
C PHE A 68 -3.95 9.48 -0.25
N PHE A 69 -3.66 8.96 -1.44
CA PHE A 69 -4.52 9.03 -2.61
C PHE A 69 -4.95 7.62 -3.02
N GLN A 70 -6.17 7.50 -3.54
CA GLN A 70 -6.65 6.25 -4.12
C GLN A 70 -6.28 6.19 -5.60
N ILE A 71 -5.65 5.09 -6.00
CA ILE A 71 -5.45 4.76 -7.40
C ILE A 71 -6.62 3.83 -7.80
N PRO A 72 -7.40 4.17 -8.85
CA PRO A 72 -8.46 3.30 -9.37
C PRO A 72 -7.94 1.90 -9.73
N ILE A 73 -8.80 0.90 -9.67
CA ILE A 73 -8.39 -0.49 -9.92
C ILE A 73 -7.88 -0.68 -11.35
N GLU A 74 -8.46 0.05 -12.31
CA GLU A 74 -8.07 0.07 -13.72
C GLU A 74 -6.66 0.63 -13.90
N GLU A 75 -6.29 1.65 -13.12
CA GLU A 75 -4.93 2.21 -13.10
C GLU A 75 -3.93 1.26 -12.44
N LYS A 76 -4.32 0.60 -11.33
CA LYS A 76 -3.50 -0.45 -10.70
C LYS A 76 -3.26 -1.63 -11.63
N ALA A 77 -4.27 -2.04 -12.40
CA ALA A 77 -4.19 -3.18 -13.30
C ALA A 77 -3.07 -3.04 -14.34
N LYS A 78 -2.73 -1.81 -14.77
CA LYS A 78 -1.61 -1.53 -15.68
C LYS A 78 -0.26 -1.98 -15.14
N PHE A 79 -0.11 -2.03 -13.83
CA PHE A 79 1.13 -2.41 -13.14
C PHE A 79 1.13 -3.86 -12.66
N LEU A 80 0.01 -4.59 -12.76
CA LEU A 80 0.01 -6.02 -12.47
C LEU A 80 0.79 -6.77 -13.56
N SER A 81 1.74 -7.60 -13.15
CA SER A 81 2.50 -8.45 -14.06
C SER A 81 3.34 -9.46 -13.31
N ASP A 82 3.34 -10.70 -13.81
CA ASP A 82 4.23 -11.77 -13.36
C ASP A 82 5.58 -11.76 -14.09
N ASP A 83 5.75 -10.86 -15.07
CA ASP A 83 7.00 -10.73 -15.83
C ASP A 83 8.14 -10.23 -14.91
N PRO A 84 9.23 -11.01 -14.75
CA PRO A 84 10.38 -10.57 -13.98
C PRO A 84 11.08 -9.34 -14.60
N LEU A 85 10.93 -9.12 -15.91
CA LEU A 85 11.57 -8.02 -16.65
C LEU A 85 10.79 -6.70 -16.54
N LYS A 86 9.51 -6.74 -16.13
CA LYS A 86 8.72 -5.51 -15.98
C LYS A 86 9.25 -4.66 -14.83
N SER A 87 9.72 -3.46 -15.17
CA SER A 87 10.38 -2.55 -14.22
C SER A 87 9.47 -2.08 -13.10
N CYS A 88 8.33 -1.46 -13.44
CA CYS A 88 7.36 -0.96 -12.47
C CYS A 88 6.18 -1.93 -12.36
N LYS A 89 5.98 -2.53 -11.19
CA LYS A 89 4.93 -3.53 -10.99
C LYS A 89 4.30 -3.49 -9.60
N ILE A 90 3.03 -3.87 -9.56
CA ILE A 90 2.32 -4.14 -8.31
C ILE A 90 2.53 -5.62 -7.97
N PHE A 91 2.92 -5.87 -6.73
CA PHE A 91 2.98 -7.20 -6.14
C PHE A 91 2.06 -7.25 -4.92
N THR A 92 1.60 -8.45 -4.60
CA THR A 92 0.85 -8.75 -3.38
C THR A 92 1.75 -9.49 -2.40
N SER A 93 1.55 -9.26 -1.12
CA SER A 93 2.42 -9.77 -0.05
C SER A 93 3.87 -9.28 -0.17
N ILE A 94 4.88 -10.09 0.17
CA ILE A 94 6.31 -9.78 0.04
C ILE A 94 6.96 -10.71 -0.98
N ASP A 95 6.84 -12.02 -0.77
CA ASP A 95 7.38 -13.10 -1.60
C ASP A 95 6.39 -14.27 -1.65
N TYR A 96 5.24 -14.01 -2.27
CA TYR A 96 4.08 -14.92 -2.32
C TYR A 96 4.43 -16.41 -2.50
N PRO A 97 5.33 -16.83 -3.40
CA PRO A 97 5.63 -18.25 -3.61
C PRO A 97 6.41 -18.92 -2.46
N ASN A 98 7.10 -18.14 -1.61
CA ASN A 98 8.03 -18.66 -0.60
C ASN A 98 7.60 -18.29 0.83
N GLU A 99 6.38 -17.78 1.02
CA GLU A 99 5.84 -17.40 2.32
C GLU A 99 4.91 -18.47 2.90
N ASP A 100 5.09 -18.77 4.17
CA ASP A 100 4.15 -19.61 4.94
C ASP A 100 2.84 -18.85 5.25
N VAL A 101 2.93 -17.52 5.40
CA VAL A 101 1.81 -16.62 5.67
C VAL A 101 1.93 -15.39 4.77
N HIS A 102 0.90 -15.14 3.99
CA HIS A 102 0.79 -13.98 3.13
C HIS A 102 0.36 -12.75 3.91
N TYR A 103 1.01 -11.65 3.60
CA TYR A 103 0.69 -10.34 4.14
C TYR A 103 -0.48 -9.74 3.37
N TRP A 104 -1.45 -9.18 4.11
CA TRP A 104 -2.56 -8.42 3.53
C TRP A 104 -2.07 -7.05 3.04
N ARG A 105 -1.32 -7.05 1.94
CA ARG A 105 -0.64 -5.88 1.40
C ARG A 105 -0.53 -5.97 -0.11
N ASP A 106 -0.86 -4.86 -0.76
CA ASP A 106 -0.43 -4.60 -2.13
C ASP A 106 0.66 -3.52 -2.10
N ALA A 107 1.69 -3.70 -2.91
CA ALA A 107 2.80 -2.77 -2.98
C ALA A 107 3.22 -2.51 -4.42
N LEU A 108 3.47 -1.24 -4.72
CA LEU A 108 4.09 -0.83 -5.98
C LEU A 108 5.60 -0.88 -5.82
N ARG A 109 6.27 -1.71 -6.63
CA ARG A 109 7.73 -1.73 -6.76
C ARG A 109 8.11 -1.02 -8.05
N HIS A 110 8.98 -0.04 -7.94
CA HIS A 110 9.62 0.57 -9.11
C HIS A 110 11.10 0.87 -8.81
N PRO A 111 12.04 0.37 -9.64
CA PRO A 111 13.42 0.81 -9.63
C PRO A 111 13.49 2.34 -9.74
N CYS A 112 14.45 2.93 -9.02
CA CYS A 112 14.60 4.39 -8.96
C CYS A 112 16.03 4.89 -9.20
N HIS A 113 16.98 4.00 -9.45
CA HIS A 113 18.35 4.38 -9.74
C HIS A 113 18.95 3.54 -10.87
N PRO A 114 19.50 4.17 -11.93
CA PRO A 114 19.51 5.62 -12.20
C PRO A 114 18.12 6.17 -12.56
N LEU A 115 17.70 7.31 -11.98
CA LEU A 115 16.32 7.80 -12.09
C LEU A 115 15.83 7.98 -13.53
N HIS A 116 16.67 8.57 -14.39
CA HIS A 116 16.33 8.83 -15.80
C HIS A 116 16.07 7.56 -16.63
N GLN A 117 16.52 6.39 -16.16
CA GLN A 117 16.30 5.11 -16.83
C GLN A 117 14.99 4.44 -16.41
N HIS A 118 14.35 4.91 -15.33
CA HIS A 118 13.20 4.23 -14.74
C HIS A 118 11.94 5.09 -14.67
N ILE A 119 12.07 6.40 -14.51
CA ILE A 119 10.96 7.31 -14.24
C ILE A 119 9.86 7.26 -15.31
N GLN A 120 10.21 6.93 -16.57
CA GLN A 120 9.25 6.78 -17.66
C GLN A 120 8.29 5.60 -17.47
N PHE A 121 8.65 4.61 -16.66
CA PHE A 121 7.82 3.43 -16.39
C PHE A 121 6.93 3.58 -15.14
N TRP A 122 7.10 4.64 -14.35
CA TRP A 122 6.35 4.87 -13.12
C TRP A 122 4.89 5.28 -13.40
N PRO A 123 3.99 5.29 -12.40
CA PRO A 123 2.67 5.89 -12.56
C PRO A 123 2.73 7.32 -13.10
N GLN A 124 1.86 7.63 -14.07
CA GLN A 124 1.64 8.99 -14.55
C GLN A 124 0.49 9.68 -13.80
N ASN A 125 -0.35 8.91 -13.12
CA ASN A 125 -1.44 9.40 -12.30
C ASN A 125 -1.14 9.09 -10.81
N PRO A 126 -1.26 10.07 -9.91
CA PRO A 126 -1.52 11.49 -10.20
C PRO A 126 -0.37 12.15 -10.99
N PRO A 127 -0.62 13.23 -11.78
CA PRO A 127 0.40 13.87 -12.62
C PRO A 127 1.67 14.27 -11.88
N GLN A 128 1.54 14.67 -10.61
CA GLN A 128 2.67 15.09 -9.77
C GLN A 128 3.47 13.91 -9.19
N TYR A 129 3.01 12.66 -9.34
CA TYR A 129 3.62 11.49 -8.71
C TYR A 129 5.12 11.38 -9.04
N ARG A 130 5.45 11.47 -10.34
CA ARG A 130 6.83 11.30 -10.81
C ARG A 130 7.75 12.42 -10.32
N ASP A 131 7.25 13.65 -10.27
CA ASP A 131 8.03 14.80 -9.83
C ASP A 131 8.35 14.70 -8.34
N VAL A 132 7.32 14.44 -7.51
CA VAL A 132 7.45 14.35 -6.05
C VAL A 132 8.30 13.15 -5.64
N VAL A 133 7.95 11.95 -6.13
CA VAL A 133 8.68 10.72 -5.78
C VAL A 133 10.07 10.73 -6.41
N GLY A 134 10.23 11.30 -7.61
CA GLY A 134 11.50 11.42 -8.29
C GLY A 134 12.48 12.27 -7.48
N ALA A 135 12.07 13.48 -7.07
CA ALA A 135 12.87 14.34 -6.21
C ALA A 135 13.23 13.65 -4.88
N TYR A 136 12.26 13.01 -4.22
CA TYR A 136 12.48 12.27 -2.98
C TYR A 136 13.54 11.16 -3.15
N THR A 137 13.46 10.35 -4.21
CA THR A 137 14.41 9.25 -4.44
C THR A 137 15.84 9.73 -4.66
N VAL A 138 16.03 10.90 -5.29
CA VAL A 138 17.36 11.52 -5.46
C VAL A 138 17.95 11.90 -4.11
N GLU A 139 17.18 12.55 -3.24
CA GLU A 139 17.66 12.96 -1.91
C GLU A 139 17.92 11.75 -1.00
N VAL A 140 17.03 10.75 -0.99
CA VAL A 140 17.25 9.49 -0.25
C VAL A 140 18.53 8.79 -0.71
N ARG A 141 18.83 8.80 -2.02
CA ARG A 141 20.07 8.23 -2.53
C ARG A 141 21.29 8.99 -2.01
N LYS A 142 21.29 10.32 -2.01
CA LYS A 142 22.37 11.13 -1.41
C LYS A 142 22.58 10.77 0.06
N LEU A 143 21.49 10.69 0.84
CA LEU A 143 21.52 10.31 2.25
C LEU A 143 22.16 8.92 2.44
N SER A 144 21.80 7.93 1.61
CA SER A 144 22.35 6.56 1.68
C SER A 144 23.85 6.47 1.39
N MET A 145 24.43 7.49 0.76
CA MET A 145 25.85 7.53 0.37
C MET A 145 26.71 8.31 1.37
N ILE A 146 26.10 8.91 2.40
CA ILE A 146 26.85 9.52 3.50
C ILE A 146 27.55 8.40 4.26
N ARG A 147 28.89 8.45 4.28
CA ARG A 147 29.67 7.56 5.14
C ARG A 147 29.56 8.09 6.58
N ALA A 148 29.14 7.21 7.49
CA ALA A 148 29.24 7.43 8.93
C ALA A 148 30.71 7.43 9.39
#